data_AF-A0A8H8D886-F1
#
_entry.id   AF-A0A8H8D886-F1
#
_cell.length_a   1.000
_cell.length_b   1.000
_cell.length_c   1.000
_cell.angle_alpha   90.00
_cell.angle_beta   90.00
_cell.angle_gamma   90.00
#
_symmetry.space_group_name_H-M   'P 1'
#
loop_
_entity.id
_entity.type
_entity.pdbx_description
1 polymer ?
#
loop_
_entity_poly.entity_id
_entity_poly.type
_entity_poly.pdbx_seq_one_letter_code
_entity_poly.pdbx_strand_id
1 'polypeptide(L)'
;MSKIPKRFHQYFKYAVSFKCKIIPPPKTSSEQQFIIENLQKLATVDILKSTKLNSEEMIKDGFQLKILFNPAYKKSMLLPVSIDEDAEPITESQSRNVANRDKLVRKLDSLIAIPRYLYVENDEKFLRNERQIQFTHELSEKGRFLTGKYDLSLSSIENPIVSSTMADEKLNNYGLRAAIRHNVSHFHKFQSIEINTNYRYILSQLESNSF
;
A
#
# COMPACT_ATOMS: atom_id res chain seq x y z
N MET A 1 -21.89 1.40 24.40
CA MET A 1 -22.06 0.08 23.76
C MET A 1 -21.62 0.21 22.31
N SER A 2 -20.70 -0.64 21.84
CA SER A 2 -20.24 -0.65 20.44
C SER A 2 -21.44 -0.79 19.50
N LYS A 3 -21.57 0.11 18.53
CA LYS A 3 -22.64 0.05 17.51
C LYS A 3 -22.34 -0.99 16.44
N ILE A 4 -21.09 -1.47 16.36
CA ILE A 4 -20.68 -2.49 15.39
C ILE A 4 -21.13 -3.89 15.87
N PRO A 5 -21.82 -4.68 15.02
CA PRO A 5 -22.16 -6.07 15.32
C PRO A 5 -20.95 -6.96 15.65
N LYS A 6 -21.13 -7.97 16.53
CA LYS A 6 -20.06 -8.92 16.93
C LYS A 6 -19.36 -9.60 15.75
N ARG A 7 -20.10 -9.91 14.68
CA ARG A 7 -19.52 -10.51 13.46
C ARG A 7 -18.38 -9.68 12.85
N PHE A 8 -18.49 -8.35 12.88
CA PHE A 8 -17.45 -7.45 12.35
C PHE A 8 -16.23 -7.38 13.26
N HIS A 9 -16.39 -7.62 14.56
CA HIS A 9 -15.25 -7.73 15.48
C HIS A 9 -14.39 -8.94 15.13
N GLN A 10 -15.03 -10.07 14.79
CA GLN A 10 -14.33 -11.27 14.35
C GLN A 10 -13.72 -11.06 12.96
N TYR A 11 -14.47 -10.45 12.05
CA TYR A 11 -14.04 -10.18 10.68
C TYR A 11 -12.79 -9.29 10.61
N PHE A 12 -12.76 -8.19 11.37
CA PHE A 12 -11.64 -7.24 11.37
C PHE A 12 -10.54 -7.58 12.38
N LYS A 13 -10.61 -8.73 13.05
CA LYS A 13 -9.63 -9.13 14.10
C LYS A 13 -8.19 -9.11 13.60
N TYR A 14 -7.97 -9.47 12.33
CA TYR A 14 -6.65 -9.53 11.68
C TYR A 14 -6.49 -8.49 10.58
N ALA A 15 -7.37 -7.48 10.54
CA ALA A 15 -7.30 -6.42 9.55
C ALA A 15 -6.06 -5.54 9.77
N VAL A 16 -5.61 -4.91 8.68
CA VAL A 16 -4.46 -4.00 8.66
C VAL A 16 -4.92 -2.68 8.08
N SER A 17 -4.90 -1.63 8.90
CA SER A 17 -5.08 -0.26 8.42
C SER A 17 -3.74 0.24 7.91
N PHE A 18 -3.75 0.77 6.70
CA PHE A 18 -2.61 1.37 6.01
C PHE A 18 -2.97 2.80 5.62
N LYS A 19 -2.08 3.74 5.89
CA LYS A 19 -2.17 5.12 5.42
C LYS A 19 -0.82 5.53 4.85
N CYS A 20 -0.82 6.25 3.73
CA CYS A 20 0.41 6.82 3.18
C CYS A 20 0.13 8.10 2.39
N LYS A 21 1.20 8.88 2.16
CA LYS A 21 1.23 10.01 1.24
C LYS A 21 1.96 9.61 -0.04
N ILE A 22 1.39 9.95 -1.20
CA ILE A 22 2.00 9.70 -2.51
C ILE A 22 2.65 10.99 -3.00
N ILE A 23 3.93 10.94 -3.40
CA ILE A 23 4.66 12.12 -3.88
C ILE A 23 5.48 11.81 -5.15
N PRO A 24 5.30 12.56 -6.25
CA PRO A 24 4.28 13.61 -6.43
C PRO A 24 2.87 13.01 -6.45
N PRO A 25 1.81 13.81 -6.20
CA PRO A 25 0.44 13.35 -6.37
C PRO A 25 0.17 12.82 -7.80
N PRO A 26 -0.74 11.84 -7.97
CA PRO A 26 -1.26 11.50 -9.29
C PRO A 26 -1.92 12.73 -9.93
N LYS A 27 -1.73 12.90 -11.24
CA LYS A 27 -2.28 14.02 -12.02
C LYS A 27 -3.61 13.69 -12.70
N THR A 28 -3.85 12.42 -12.96
CA THR A 28 -5.03 11.94 -13.69
C THR A 28 -5.73 10.82 -12.94
N SER A 29 -7.01 10.61 -13.23
CA SER A 29 -7.77 9.49 -12.67
C SER A 29 -7.16 8.13 -13.05
N SER A 30 -6.62 7.99 -14.27
CA SER A 30 -5.95 6.75 -14.70
C SER A 30 -4.69 6.48 -13.89
N GLU A 31 -3.90 7.51 -13.58
CA GLU A 31 -2.71 7.37 -12.74
C GLU A 31 -3.08 7.01 -11.30
N GLN A 32 -4.13 7.63 -10.75
CA GLN A 32 -4.69 7.24 -9.45
C GLN A 32 -5.18 5.79 -9.46
N GLN A 33 -5.92 5.39 -10.49
CA GLN A 33 -6.45 4.03 -10.63
C GLN A 33 -5.32 2.99 -10.70
N PHE A 34 -4.27 3.27 -11.49
CA PHE A 34 -3.09 2.41 -11.57
C PHE A 34 -2.43 2.18 -10.20
N ILE A 35 -2.31 3.22 -9.36
CA ILE A 35 -1.78 3.09 -8.00
C ILE A 35 -2.71 2.20 -7.14
N ILE A 36 -4.01 2.49 -7.19
CA ILE A 36 -5.03 1.77 -6.39
C ILE A 36 -5.07 0.29 -6.74
N GLU A 37 -5.13 -0.06 -8.02
CA GLU A 37 -5.20 -1.45 -8.49
C GLU A 37 -3.98 -2.25 -8.04
N ASN A 38 -2.80 -1.66 -8.10
CA ASN A 38 -1.58 -2.35 -7.68
C ASN A 38 -1.47 -2.51 -6.15
N LEU A 39 -2.05 -1.59 -5.37
CA LEU A 39 -2.18 -1.78 -3.92
C LEU A 39 -3.24 -2.83 -3.57
N GLN A 40 -4.34 -2.91 -4.33
CA GLN A 40 -5.38 -3.92 -4.15
C GLN A 40 -4.87 -5.36 -4.39
N LYS A 41 -3.82 -5.54 -5.19
CA LYS A 41 -3.15 -6.85 -5.37
C LYS A 41 -2.44 -7.36 -4.10
N LEU A 42 -2.18 -6.51 -3.11
CA LEU A 42 -1.41 -6.90 -1.92
C LEU A 42 -2.20 -7.80 -0.96
N ALA A 43 -3.50 -7.53 -0.82
CA ALA A 43 -4.46 -8.28 -0.02
C ALA A 43 -5.87 -7.77 -0.32
N THR A 44 -6.88 -8.50 0.13
CA THR A 44 -8.28 -8.08 0.05
C THR A 44 -8.49 -6.73 0.73
N VAL A 45 -9.18 -5.82 0.03
CA VAL A 45 -9.46 -4.45 0.48
C VAL A 45 -10.92 -4.32 0.87
N ASP A 46 -11.19 -3.87 2.09
CA ASP A 46 -12.54 -3.59 2.58
C ASP A 46 -12.94 -2.13 2.45
N ILE A 47 -11.99 -1.22 2.66
CA ILE A 47 -12.21 0.22 2.55
C ILE A 47 -11.01 0.83 1.86
N LEU A 48 -11.29 1.72 0.90
CA LEU A 48 -10.29 2.55 0.27
C LEU A 48 -10.80 3.98 0.22
N LYS A 49 -10.00 4.90 0.76
CA LYS A 49 -10.21 6.33 0.67
C LYS A 49 -8.94 6.99 0.14
N SER A 50 -9.14 7.97 -0.72
CA SER A 50 -8.08 8.77 -1.30
C SER A 50 -8.49 10.24 -1.26
N THR A 51 -7.54 11.13 -1.03
CA THR A 51 -7.77 12.57 -1.22
C THR A 51 -8.28 12.81 -2.66
N LYS A 52 -9.33 13.61 -2.80
CA LYS A 52 -9.89 13.91 -4.13
C LYS A 52 -8.90 14.73 -4.95
N LEU A 53 -8.71 14.37 -6.22
CA LEU A 53 -7.86 15.14 -7.14
C LEU A 53 -8.36 16.59 -7.26
N ASN A 54 -7.42 17.54 -7.36
CA ASN A 54 -7.69 18.97 -7.51
C ASN A 54 -8.56 19.59 -6.39
N SER A 55 -8.58 18.97 -5.21
CA SER A 55 -9.30 19.49 -4.03
C SER A 55 -8.43 20.42 -3.18
N GLU A 56 -9.05 21.25 -2.35
CA GLU A 56 -8.33 22.05 -1.35
C GLU A 56 -7.54 21.20 -0.35
N GLU A 57 -8.07 20.03 0.02
CA GLU A 57 -7.39 19.05 0.88
C GLU A 57 -6.07 18.60 0.25
N MET A 58 -6.05 18.34 -1.07
CA MET A 58 -4.83 17.98 -1.78
C MET A 58 -3.78 19.09 -1.74
N ILE A 59 -4.18 20.35 -1.76
CA ILE A 59 -3.26 21.50 -1.67
C ILE A 59 -2.67 21.61 -0.26
N LYS A 60 -3.51 21.44 0.77
CA LYS A 60 -3.11 21.58 2.19
C LYS A 60 -2.27 20.41 2.67
N ASP A 61 -2.72 19.19 2.43
CA ASP A 61 -2.19 17.98 3.07
C ASP A 61 -1.46 17.04 2.09
N GLY A 62 -1.58 17.30 0.78
CA GLY A 62 -1.10 16.43 -0.29
C GLY A 62 -2.06 15.27 -0.58
N PHE A 63 -1.69 14.41 -1.54
CA PHE A 63 -2.50 13.24 -1.86
C PHE A 63 -2.23 12.11 -0.86
N GLN A 64 -3.26 11.76 -0.08
CA GLN A 64 -3.22 10.66 0.89
C GLN A 64 -4.05 9.48 0.41
N LEU A 65 -3.57 8.28 0.73
CA LEU A 65 -4.30 7.03 0.58
C LEU A 65 -4.49 6.41 1.96
N LYS A 66 -5.69 5.92 2.22
CA LYS A 66 -6.03 5.15 3.40
C LYS A 66 -6.80 3.92 3.01
N ILE A 67 -6.26 2.76 3.38
CA ILE A 67 -6.75 1.45 2.97
C ILE A 67 -6.94 0.58 4.20
N LEU A 68 -8.08 -0.09 4.29
CA LEU A 68 -8.32 -1.17 5.23
C LEU A 68 -8.17 -2.48 4.49
N PHE A 69 -7.10 -3.21 4.77
CA PHE A 69 -6.89 -4.54 4.26
C PHE A 69 -7.43 -5.59 5.21
N ASN A 70 -7.91 -6.70 4.66
CA ASN A 70 -8.28 -7.88 5.41
C ASN A 70 -7.61 -9.14 4.85
N PRO A 71 -6.36 -9.42 5.26
CA PRO A 71 -5.57 -10.51 4.72
C PRO A 71 -6.02 -11.91 5.17
N ALA A 72 -6.99 -11.98 6.09
CA ALA A 72 -7.56 -13.23 6.59
C ALA A 72 -8.71 -13.77 5.71
N TYR A 73 -9.26 -12.94 4.83
CA TYR A 73 -10.40 -13.31 4.01
C TYR A 73 -10.09 -13.04 2.54
N LYS A 74 -10.44 -14.00 1.67
CA LYS A 74 -10.27 -13.83 0.22
C LYS A 74 -11.17 -12.71 -0.34
N LYS A 75 -12.34 -12.48 0.27
CA LYS A 75 -13.35 -11.52 -0.21
C LYS A 75 -13.74 -10.50 0.86
N SER A 76 -13.97 -9.28 0.40
CA SER A 76 -14.48 -8.20 1.24
C SER A 76 -15.94 -8.46 1.60
N MET A 77 -16.32 -8.19 2.86
CA MET A 77 -17.73 -8.19 3.30
C MET A 77 -18.40 -6.82 3.14
N LEU A 78 -17.67 -5.80 2.67
CA LEU A 78 -18.14 -4.42 2.53
C LEU A 78 -18.25 -3.96 1.07
N LEU A 79 -17.59 -4.63 0.14
CA LEU A 79 -17.69 -4.30 -1.29
C LEU A 79 -18.89 -5.02 -1.93
N PRO A 80 -19.67 -4.34 -2.78
CA PRO A 80 -20.72 -4.99 -3.54
C PRO A 80 -20.11 -5.90 -4.62
N VAL A 81 -20.25 -7.20 -4.39
CA VAL A 81 -20.24 -8.32 -5.35
C VAL A 81 -18.94 -8.62 -6.11
N SER A 82 -18.29 -9.70 -5.67
CA SER A 82 -17.87 -10.79 -6.55
C SER A 82 -18.08 -12.11 -5.80
N ILE A 83 -19.33 -12.56 -5.80
CA ILE A 83 -19.71 -13.87 -5.27
C ILE A 83 -19.36 -14.91 -6.34
N ASP A 84 -18.09 -15.34 -6.45
CA ASP A 84 -17.86 -16.76 -6.77
C ASP A 84 -18.44 -17.58 -5.63
N GLU A 85 -19.34 -18.48 -6.02
CA GLU A 85 -20.07 -19.41 -5.15
C GLU A 85 -19.15 -20.47 -4.51
N ASP A 86 -17.87 -20.52 -4.88
CA ASP A 86 -16.85 -21.43 -4.33
C ASP A 86 -16.10 -20.86 -3.10
N ALA A 87 -16.74 -19.99 -2.31
CA ALA A 87 -16.12 -19.45 -1.10
C ALA A 87 -15.97 -20.58 -0.06
N GLU A 88 -14.76 -21.17 0.00
CA GLU A 88 -14.39 -22.16 1.01
C GLU A 88 -14.85 -21.70 2.41
N PRO A 89 -15.47 -22.61 3.19
CA PRO A 89 -15.90 -22.28 4.54
C PRO A 89 -14.68 -21.82 5.36
N ILE A 90 -14.78 -20.62 5.94
CA ILE A 90 -13.72 -20.00 6.75
C ILE A 90 -13.52 -20.84 8.03
N THR A 91 -12.68 -21.85 7.90
CA THR A 91 -12.11 -22.65 8.98
C THR A 91 -10.60 -22.41 9.00
N GLU A 92 -10.20 -21.13 8.97
CA GLU A 92 -8.78 -20.79 8.97
C GLU A 92 -8.22 -20.71 10.39
N SER A 93 -7.09 -21.39 10.61
CA SER A 93 -6.39 -21.40 11.90
C SER A 93 -5.98 -19.98 12.30
N GLN A 94 -6.06 -19.68 13.61
CA GLN A 94 -5.62 -18.38 14.13
C GLN A 94 -4.16 -18.08 13.77
N SER A 95 -3.31 -19.11 13.76
CA SER A 95 -1.89 -18.99 13.37
C SER A 95 -1.71 -18.55 11.93
N ARG A 96 -2.47 -19.10 10.97
CA ARG A 96 -2.43 -18.68 9.55
C ARG A 96 -2.84 -17.23 9.38
N ASN A 97 -3.90 -16.81 10.05
CA ASN A 97 -4.39 -15.42 9.97
C ASN A 97 -3.39 -14.41 10.54
N VAL A 98 -2.75 -14.73 11.67
CA VAL A 98 -1.65 -13.93 12.23
C VAL A 98 -0.48 -13.85 11.25
N ALA A 99 -0.07 -14.98 10.66
CA ALA A 99 1.02 -15.01 9.70
C ALA A 99 0.72 -14.18 8.43
N ASN A 100 -0.50 -14.26 7.90
CA ASN A 100 -0.92 -13.46 6.75
C ASN A 100 -0.92 -11.96 7.06
N ARG A 101 -1.44 -11.57 8.23
CA ARG A 101 -1.38 -10.18 8.71
C ARG A 101 0.06 -9.68 8.81
N ASP A 102 0.93 -10.43 9.46
CA ASP A 102 2.32 -10.01 9.69
C ASP A 102 3.11 -9.95 8.37
N LYS A 103 2.85 -10.88 7.45
CA LYS A 103 3.40 -10.85 6.08
C LYS A 103 2.95 -9.59 5.34
N LEU A 104 1.68 -9.20 5.44
CA LEU A 104 1.17 -7.97 4.83
C LEU A 104 1.81 -6.73 5.47
N VAL A 105 1.93 -6.67 6.80
CA VAL A 105 2.59 -5.56 7.50
C VAL A 105 4.01 -5.36 6.99
N ARG A 106 4.81 -6.44 6.89
CA ARG A 106 6.18 -6.37 6.35
C ARG A 106 6.21 -5.87 4.91
N LYS A 107 5.31 -6.37 4.06
CA LYS A 107 5.19 -5.90 2.67
C LYS A 107 4.86 -4.40 2.61
N LEU A 108 3.86 -3.95 3.36
CA LEU A 108 3.42 -2.55 3.39
C LEU A 108 4.53 -1.62 3.92
N ASP A 109 5.28 -2.04 4.94
CA ASP A 109 6.41 -1.25 5.43
C ASP A 109 7.58 -1.24 4.45
N SER A 110 7.73 -2.25 3.59
CA SER A 110 8.80 -2.28 2.60
C SER A 110 8.55 -1.41 1.36
N LEU A 111 7.33 -0.87 1.17
CA LEU A 111 7.00 -0.11 -0.04
C LEU A 111 7.83 1.19 -0.13
N ILE A 112 8.39 1.44 -1.33
CA ILE A 112 9.23 2.61 -1.61
C ILE A 112 8.62 3.47 -2.70
N ALA A 113 8.34 2.91 -3.87
CA ALA A 113 7.88 3.67 -5.02
C ALA A 113 7.02 2.84 -5.98
N ILE A 114 6.37 3.50 -6.93
CA ILE A 114 5.69 2.89 -8.07
C ILE A 114 5.93 3.80 -9.29
N PRO A 115 6.18 3.27 -10.49
CA PRO A 115 6.28 4.10 -11.69
C PRO A 115 5.03 4.95 -11.87
N ARG A 116 5.22 6.13 -12.42
CA ARG A 116 4.11 6.97 -12.86
C ARG A 116 3.45 6.32 -14.06
N TYR A 117 2.12 6.31 -14.07
CA TYR A 117 1.37 5.71 -15.17
C TYR A 117 1.76 6.33 -16.52
N LEU A 118 1.88 7.66 -16.56
CA LEU A 118 2.33 8.40 -17.76
C LEU A 118 3.73 8.03 -18.25
N TYR A 119 4.58 7.45 -17.39
CA TYR A 119 5.92 7.00 -17.78
C TYR A 119 5.90 5.62 -18.47
N VAL A 120 4.88 4.80 -18.16
CA VAL A 120 4.81 3.39 -18.60
C VAL A 120 3.66 3.10 -19.56
N GLU A 121 2.66 3.99 -19.68
CA GLU A 121 1.43 3.76 -20.45
C GLU A 121 1.67 3.49 -21.94
N ASN A 122 2.75 4.03 -22.51
CA ASN A 122 3.11 3.87 -23.93
C ASN A 122 4.42 3.08 -24.12
N ASP A 123 4.93 2.43 -23.07
CA ASP A 123 6.14 1.60 -23.15
C ASP A 123 5.74 0.15 -23.50
N GLU A 124 5.68 -0.16 -24.79
CA GLU A 124 5.35 -1.50 -25.30
C GLU A 124 6.18 -2.61 -24.66
N LYS A 125 7.47 -2.38 -24.38
CA LYS A 125 8.33 -3.40 -23.77
C LYS A 125 7.96 -3.63 -22.31
N PHE A 126 7.59 -2.57 -21.59
CA PHE A 126 7.07 -2.71 -20.23
C PHE A 126 5.73 -3.46 -20.24
N LEU A 127 4.81 -3.08 -21.12
CA LEU A 127 3.48 -3.69 -21.24
C LEU A 127 3.55 -5.18 -21.60
N ARG A 128 4.56 -5.60 -22.38
CA ARG A 128 4.83 -7.01 -22.73
C ARG A 128 5.68 -7.76 -21.70
N ASN A 129 5.99 -7.15 -20.56
CA ASN A 129 6.87 -7.70 -19.52
C ASN A 129 8.32 -8.00 -20.00
N GLU A 130 8.76 -7.37 -21.09
CA GLU A 130 10.11 -7.53 -21.66
C GLU A 130 11.12 -6.53 -21.06
N ARG A 131 10.63 -5.51 -20.34
CA ARG A 131 11.44 -4.50 -19.68
C ARG A 131 11.10 -4.40 -18.20
N GLN A 132 12.14 -4.44 -17.38
CA GLN A 132 12.08 -4.06 -15.98
C GLN A 132 12.67 -2.65 -15.79
N ILE A 133 12.06 -1.86 -14.91
CA ILE A 133 12.43 -0.47 -14.67
C ILE A 133 13.11 -0.39 -13.30
N GLN A 134 14.36 0.09 -13.29
CA GLN A 134 15.07 0.38 -12.07
C GLN A 134 14.59 1.72 -11.48
N PHE A 135 14.38 1.74 -10.16
CA PHE A 135 14.12 2.98 -9.42
C PHE A 135 15.43 3.74 -9.16
N THR A 136 15.86 4.53 -10.14
CA THR A 136 17.05 5.37 -10.01
C THR A 136 16.79 6.51 -9.03
N HIS A 137 17.67 6.63 -8.03
CA HIS A 137 17.55 7.62 -6.98
C HIS A 137 18.93 7.97 -6.41
N GLU A 138 18.97 9.08 -5.69
CA GLU A 138 20.10 9.53 -4.88
C GLU A 138 19.68 9.58 -3.41
N LEU A 139 20.66 9.52 -2.52
CA LEU A 139 20.44 9.75 -1.09
C LEU A 139 20.75 11.20 -0.75
N SER A 140 19.88 11.83 0.02
CA SER A 140 20.19 13.10 0.66
C SER A 140 21.42 12.99 1.57
N GLU A 141 22.04 14.12 1.92
CA GLU A 141 23.22 14.15 2.81
C GLU A 141 22.98 13.40 4.12
N LYS A 142 21.79 13.61 4.72
CA LYS A 142 21.37 12.94 5.97
C LYS A 142 21.24 11.43 5.81
N GLY A 143 21.12 10.92 4.59
CA GLY A 143 20.95 9.51 4.28
C GLY A 143 22.19 8.79 3.76
N ARG A 144 23.33 9.47 3.57
CA ARG A 144 24.55 8.85 3.00
C ARG A 144 25.01 7.60 3.76
N PHE A 145 24.76 7.52 5.06
CA PHE A 145 25.09 6.36 5.87
C PHE A 145 24.32 5.08 5.49
N LEU A 146 23.29 5.18 4.65
CA LEU A 146 22.49 4.08 4.14
C LEU A 146 23.05 3.49 2.83
N THR A 147 24.04 4.12 2.20
CA THR A 147 24.66 3.60 0.97
C THR A 147 25.15 2.17 1.17
N GLY A 148 24.73 1.26 0.29
CA GLY A 148 25.08 -0.17 0.34
C GLY A 148 24.40 -0.97 1.45
N LYS A 149 23.44 -0.39 2.18
CA LYS A 149 22.70 -1.07 3.28
C LYS A 149 21.29 -1.50 2.91
N TYR A 150 20.89 -1.28 1.66
CA TYR A 150 19.57 -1.64 1.17
C TYR A 150 19.63 -2.02 -0.30
N ASP A 151 18.70 -2.88 -0.70
CA ASP A 151 18.39 -3.17 -2.09
C ASP A 151 16.92 -2.87 -2.37
N LEU A 152 16.63 -2.51 -3.61
CA LEU A 152 15.29 -2.22 -4.09
C LEU A 152 14.91 -3.19 -5.21
N SER A 153 13.67 -3.67 -5.19
CA SER A 153 13.15 -4.48 -6.28
C SER A 153 13.06 -3.68 -7.58
N LEU A 154 13.19 -4.38 -8.70
CA LEU A 154 12.87 -3.82 -10.01
C LEU A 154 11.35 -3.76 -10.19
N SER A 155 10.90 -2.77 -10.95
CA SER A 155 9.48 -2.64 -11.31
C SER A 155 9.21 -3.36 -12.63
N SER A 156 8.17 -4.20 -12.67
CA SER A 156 7.64 -4.81 -13.89
C SER A 156 6.13 -4.57 -14.02
N ILE A 157 5.52 -4.95 -15.14
CA ILE A 157 4.06 -4.83 -15.30
C ILE A 157 3.29 -5.71 -14.30
N GLU A 158 3.85 -6.87 -13.95
CA GLU A 158 3.25 -7.78 -12.96
C GLU A 158 3.43 -7.26 -11.53
N ASN A 159 4.61 -6.70 -11.23
CA ASN A 159 5.00 -6.18 -9.92
C ASN A 159 5.55 -4.75 -10.05
N PRO A 160 4.68 -3.74 -10.25
CA PRO A 160 5.14 -2.38 -10.49
C PRO A 160 5.58 -1.67 -9.21
N ILE A 161 5.21 -2.18 -8.04
CA ILE A 161 5.61 -1.55 -6.78
C ILE A 161 7.06 -1.94 -6.44
N VAL A 162 7.90 -0.93 -6.33
CA VAL A 162 9.27 -1.01 -5.84
C VAL A 162 9.24 -1.10 -4.31
N SER A 163 9.91 -2.12 -3.79
CA SER A 163 10.01 -2.39 -2.35
C SER A 163 11.46 -2.60 -1.93
N SER A 164 11.78 -2.35 -0.65
CA SER A 164 13.07 -2.73 -0.08
C SER A 164 13.16 -4.24 0.08
N THR A 165 14.16 -4.89 -0.54
CA THR A 165 14.32 -6.35 -0.57
C THR A 165 15.44 -6.84 0.34
N MET A 166 16.55 -6.10 0.42
CA MET A 166 17.54 -6.26 1.46
C MET A 166 17.39 -5.12 2.47
N ALA A 167 17.17 -5.52 3.71
CA ALA A 167 17.31 -4.67 4.86
C ALA A 167 18.29 -5.39 5.77
N ASP A 168 19.47 -4.81 6.01
CA ASP A 168 20.18 -5.07 7.27
C ASP A 168 19.13 -5.02 8.40
N GLU A 169 19.13 -5.93 9.38
CA GLU A 169 17.99 -6.11 10.32
C GLU A 169 17.62 -4.81 11.09
N LYS A 170 18.48 -3.78 11.01
CA LYS A 170 18.29 -2.45 11.59
C LYS A 170 17.87 -1.36 10.59
N LEU A 171 17.60 -1.69 9.32
CA LEU A 171 17.24 -0.69 8.31
C LEU A 171 15.86 -0.12 8.62
N ASN A 172 15.86 1.16 8.97
CA ASN A 172 14.64 1.91 9.17
C ASN A 172 14.08 2.37 7.81
N ASN A 173 13.08 1.66 7.29
CA ASN A 173 12.41 1.99 6.02
C ASN A 173 11.81 3.41 6.00
N TYR A 174 11.38 3.94 7.15
CA TYR A 174 10.96 5.33 7.26
C TYR A 174 12.13 6.29 6.97
N GLY A 175 13.30 6.01 7.57
CA GLY A 175 14.53 6.77 7.33
C GLY A 175 15.00 6.68 5.87
N LEU A 176 14.91 5.49 5.26
CA LEU A 176 15.23 5.28 3.85
C LEU A 176 14.31 6.11 2.94
N ARG A 177 12.98 6.00 3.10
CA ARG A 177 12.01 6.80 2.31
C ARG A 177 12.24 8.30 2.43
N ALA A 178 12.58 8.78 3.62
CA ALA A 178 12.88 10.19 3.87
C ALA A 178 14.19 10.64 3.21
N ALA A 179 15.20 9.75 3.15
CA ALA A 179 16.49 10.04 2.55
C ALA A 179 16.50 10.00 1.02
N ILE A 180 15.68 9.15 0.40
CA ILE A 180 15.61 8.95 -1.05
C ILE A 180 15.12 10.22 -1.76
N ARG A 181 15.91 10.68 -2.73
CA ARG A 181 15.54 11.67 -3.74
C ARG A 181 15.51 11.00 -5.11
N HIS A 182 14.38 11.05 -5.79
CA HIS A 182 14.16 10.31 -7.03
C HIS A 182 13.69 11.23 -8.14
N ASN A 183 13.73 10.71 -9.38
CA ASN A 183 13.13 11.42 -10.49
C ASN A 183 11.59 11.38 -10.42
N VAL A 184 11.01 12.49 -9.98
CA VAL A 184 9.56 12.68 -9.82
C VAL A 184 8.78 12.63 -11.13
N SER A 185 9.44 12.74 -12.30
CA SER A 185 8.76 12.53 -13.59
C SER A 185 8.49 11.05 -13.86
N HIS A 186 9.28 10.13 -13.30
CA HIS A 186 9.19 8.69 -13.59
C HIS A 186 8.52 7.89 -12.50
N PHE A 187 8.61 8.30 -11.23
CA PHE A 187 8.05 7.54 -10.11
C PHE A 187 7.27 8.38 -9.11
N HIS A 188 6.23 7.76 -8.56
CA HIS A 188 5.64 8.13 -7.29
C HIS A 188 6.39 7.44 -6.15
N LYS A 189 6.67 8.18 -5.08
CA LYS A 189 7.23 7.66 -3.84
C LYS A 189 6.13 7.54 -2.79
N PHE A 190 6.10 6.42 -2.08
CA PHE A 190 5.28 6.26 -0.87
C PHE A 190 6.02 6.91 0.30
N GLN A 191 5.37 7.80 1.01
CA GLN A 191 5.93 8.52 2.16
C GLN A 191 4.94 8.51 3.33
N SER A 192 5.43 8.76 4.54
CA SER A 192 4.61 8.83 5.76
C SER A 192 3.68 7.62 5.91
N ILE A 193 4.24 6.42 5.70
CA ILE A 193 3.50 5.17 5.88
C ILE A 193 3.19 4.99 7.37
N GLU A 194 1.90 4.82 7.66
CA GLU A 194 1.37 4.47 8.98
C GLU A 194 0.62 3.14 8.84
N ILE A 195 0.97 2.17 9.69
CA ILE A 195 0.36 0.83 9.69
C ILE A 195 -0.18 0.55 11.08
N ASN A 196 -1.44 0.13 11.18
CA ASN A 196 -2.08 -0.22 12.43
C ASN A 196 -2.79 -1.58 12.35
N THR A 197 -2.51 -2.45 13.30
CA THR A 197 -3.06 -3.81 13.42
C THR A 197 -3.93 -4.00 14.67
N ASN A 198 -4.09 -2.95 15.48
CA ASN A 198 -4.95 -2.99 16.65
C ASN A 198 -6.41 -2.93 16.21
N TYR A 199 -7.06 -4.09 16.16
CA TYR A 199 -8.45 -4.20 15.72
C TYR A 199 -9.41 -3.30 16.51
N ARG A 200 -9.15 -3.03 17.81
CA ARG A 200 -10.01 -2.12 18.61
C ARG A 200 -9.91 -0.69 18.11
N TYR A 201 -8.71 -0.24 17.78
CA TYR A 201 -8.49 1.06 17.17
C TYR A 201 -9.16 1.14 15.79
N ILE A 202 -8.98 0.13 14.95
CA ILE A 202 -9.63 0.05 13.63
C ILE A 202 -11.14 0.15 13.77
N LEU A 203 -11.75 -0.65 14.65
CA LEU A 203 -13.19 -0.61 14.89
C LEU A 203 -13.65 0.77 15.39
N SER A 204 -12.91 1.42 16.29
CA SER A 204 -13.27 2.78 16.72
C SER A 204 -13.26 3.79 15.58
N GLN A 205 -12.29 3.69 14.64
CA GLN A 205 -12.20 4.56 13.47
C GLN A 205 -13.38 4.35 12.51
N LEU A 206 -13.86 3.09 12.40
CA LEU A 206 -15.05 2.76 11.63
C LEU A 206 -16.32 3.31 12.30
N GLU A 207 -16.44 3.23 13.63
CA GLU A 207 -17.59 3.77 14.36
C GLU A 207 -17.71 5.29 14.27
N SER A 208 -16.59 6.00 14.31
CA SER A 208 -16.54 7.46 14.22
C SER A 208 -16.58 8.00 12.79
N ASN A 209 -16.66 7.13 11.77
CA ASN A 209 -16.48 7.50 10.36
C ASN A 209 -15.19 8.30 10.09
N SER A 210 -14.17 8.15 10.96
CA SER A 210 -12.87 8.79 10.81
C SER A 210 -11.87 7.91 10.08
N PHE A 211 -12.31 6.71 9.64
CA PHE A 211 -11.57 5.96 8.66
C PHE A 211 -11.44 6.77 7.38
#